data_AF-A0ABD0T9G1-F1
#
_entry.id   AF-A0ABD0T9G1-F1
#
_cell.length_a   1.000
_cell.length_b   1.000
_cell.length_c   1.000
_cell.angle_alpha   90.00
_cell.angle_beta   90.00
_cell.angle_gamma   90.00
#
_symmetry.space_group_name_H-M   'P 1'
#
loop_
_entity.id
_entity.type
_entity.pdbx_description
1 polymer ?
#
loop_
_entity_poly.entity_id
_entity_poly.type
_entity_poly.pdbx_seq_one_letter_code
_entity_poly.pdbx_strand_id
1 'polypeptide(L)'
;MSLPRSPPTRRPIMNVDSNSDSTTIRNESEPELWQTASSDTENNQITMRKRKQPEDDLRDRFEDFENKILAILTRTAKTQNDKLDQIHQDLSSLRNELTEVKTTTKQIVTEQNRISQELLKIEKFKTNVEQKIEDLTKNIDSIKADMANSTTNIIATASTATSTDIESYEGMIAEFHERSIREKNVIISGINELNSDNRAERLSYDMNEVVKILELVNPGCNKPIKTIRLGKFDTNKARPLKTNNIKCYYDQTPCQKKMMENTRNELKRRKDAGEQNLTIRFIRGIPKIVQEQPKN
;
A
#
# COMPACT_ATOMS: atom_id res chain seq x y z
N MET A 1 7.16 -15.36 30.98
CA MET A 1 7.05 -13.96 31.43
C MET A 1 8.18 -13.19 30.80
N SER A 2 7.87 -12.44 29.75
CA SER A 2 8.86 -11.84 28.85
C SER A 2 8.53 -10.34 28.76
N LEU A 3 9.43 -9.49 29.24
CA LEU A 3 9.25 -8.04 29.26
C LEU A 3 9.32 -7.44 27.84
N PRO A 4 8.53 -6.40 27.53
CA PRO A 4 8.58 -5.75 26.22
C PRO A 4 9.76 -4.76 26.15
N ARG A 5 10.48 -4.79 25.04
CA ARG A 5 11.58 -3.87 24.72
C ARG A 5 11.03 -2.51 24.26
N SER A 6 11.56 -1.43 24.83
CA SER A 6 11.28 -0.05 24.44
C SER A 6 11.86 0.31 23.05
N PRO A 7 11.20 1.19 22.28
CA PRO A 7 11.67 1.61 20.95
C PRO A 7 12.74 2.71 21.02
N PRO A 8 13.57 2.87 19.97
CA PRO A 8 14.67 3.83 19.94
C PRO A 8 14.18 5.26 19.68
N THR A 9 14.80 6.20 20.39
CA THR A 9 14.54 7.64 20.35
C THR A 9 14.99 8.24 19.01
N ARG A 10 14.07 8.98 18.38
CA ARG A 10 14.25 9.67 17.10
C ARG A 10 15.12 10.92 17.29
N ARG A 11 16.21 11.04 16.53
CA ARG A 11 17.05 12.26 16.49
C ARG A 11 16.35 13.37 15.69
N PRO A 12 16.56 14.66 16.02
CA PRO A 12 16.17 15.76 15.15
C PRO A 12 17.21 15.96 14.04
N ILE A 13 16.75 16.23 12.82
CA ILE A 13 17.55 16.71 11.69
C ILE A 13 17.05 18.11 11.35
N MET A 14 18.03 18.98 11.05
CA MET A 14 18.00 20.29 10.37
C MET A 14 18.31 21.50 11.24
N ASN A 15 19.53 22.03 11.08
CA ASN A 15 19.73 23.31 10.41
C ASN A 15 21.10 23.30 9.72
N VAL A 16 21.10 23.60 8.42
CA VAL A 16 22.29 23.84 7.59
C VAL A 16 22.32 25.35 7.39
N ASP A 17 23.10 26.03 8.22
CA ASP A 17 23.39 27.44 8.10
C ASP A 17 24.77 27.62 7.45
N SER A 18 24.76 28.39 6.36
CA SER A 18 25.77 29.35 5.91
C SER A 18 27.25 28.96 5.97
N ASN A 19 27.77 28.62 4.78
CA ASN A 19 29.16 28.80 4.37
C ASN A 19 29.61 30.26 4.55
N SER A 20 30.61 30.49 5.39
CA SER A 20 31.50 31.64 5.30
C SER A 20 32.89 31.20 5.74
N ASP A 21 33.61 30.56 4.82
CA ASP A 21 35.01 30.19 5.01
C ASP A 21 35.86 31.17 4.17
N SER A 22 36.33 32.22 4.84
CA SER A 22 37.30 33.18 4.32
C SER A 22 38.70 32.68 4.67
N THR A 23 39.33 32.00 3.73
CA THR A 23 40.71 31.54 3.84
C THR A 23 41.67 32.71 3.63
N THR A 24 42.21 33.20 4.73
CA THR A 24 43.33 34.15 4.82
C THR A 24 44.64 33.39 4.77
N ILE A 25 45.46 33.46 3.70
CA ILE A 25 46.93 33.24 3.75
C ILE A 25 47.64 33.90 2.54
N ARG A 26 48.55 34.85 2.86
CA ARG A 26 49.85 35.25 2.22
C ARG A 26 49.86 35.66 0.73
N ASN A 27 50.79 36.47 0.22
CA ASN A 27 51.86 37.38 0.62
C ASN A 27 52.35 37.99 -0.72
N GLU A 28 53.22 38.99 -0.67
CA GLU A 28 54.04 39.54 -1.78
C GLU A 28 53.33 40.62 -2.60
N SER A 29 53.93 41.74 -2.99
CA SER A 29 55.16 42.45 -2.65
C SER A 29 55.00 43.82 -3.33
N GLU A 30 55.46 44.88 -2.68
CA GLU A 30 55.59 46.27 -3.18
C GLU A 30 56.36 46.38 -4.52
N PRO A 31 56.21 47.47 -5.32
CA PRO A 31 56.78 48.76 -4.93
C PRO A 31 55.94 50.02 -5.25
N GLU A 32 55.90 50.92 -4.26
CA GLU A 32 55.56 52.34 -4.46
C GLU A 32 56.72 53.07 -5.15
N LEU A 33 56.40 53.75 -6.24
CA LEU A 33 57.35 54.53 -7.05
C LEU A 33 57.17 56.03 -6.75
N TRP A 34 57.65 56.48 -5.60
CA TRP A 34 57.94 57.89 -5.36
C TRP A 34 59.44 58.14 -5.55
N GLN A 35 59.80 58.72 -6.70
CA GLN A 35 61.05 59.44 -6.84
C GLN A 35 60.93 60.79 -6.13
N THR A 36 61.90 61.15 -5.29
CA THR A 36 62.68 62.38 -5.46
C THR A 36 63.92 62.41 -4.57
N ALA A 37 65.07 62.65 -5.23
CA ALA A 37 66.18 63.52 -4.81
C ALA A 37 66.98 63.19 -3.53
N SER A 38 68.28 62.87 -3.71
CA SER A 38 69.34 63.86 -3.43
C SER A 38 70.67 63.36 -3.99
N SER A 39 71.27 64.20 -4.83
CA SER A 39 72.55 64.02 -5.49
C SER A 39 73.73 64.32 -4.56
N ASP A 40 74.77 63.49 -4.68
CA ASP A 40 76.13 63.81 -4.26
C ASP A 40 76.65 65.05 -5.00
N THR A 41 77.28 65.91 -4.21
CA THR A 41 78.15 67.01 -4.60
C THR A 41 79.41 66.49 -5.29
N GLU A 42 79.51 66.69 -6.61
CA GLU A 42 80.82 66.84 -7.26
C GLU A 42 80.82 67.98 -8.28
N ASN A 43 81.78 68.88 -8.06
CA ASN A 43 82.15 70.01 -8.90
C ASN A 43 82.37 69.56 -10.35
N ASN A 44 81.53 70.04 -11.26
CA ASN A 44 81.91 70.13 -12.68
C ASN A 44 81.58 71.54 -13.20
N GLN A 45 82.63 72.32 -13.45
CA GLN A 45 82.58 73.58 -14.17
C GLN A 45 82.06 73.34 -15.58
N ILE A 46 80.78 73.61 -15.81
CA ILE A 46 80.19 73.62 -17.14
C ILE A 46 80.48 74.98 -17.78
N THR A 47 81.34 74.96 -18.79
CA THR A 47 81.57 76.10 -19.68
C THR A 47 80.35 76.28 -20.59
N MET A 48 79.71 77.45 -20.50
CA MET A 48 78.59 77.86 -21.36
C MET A 48 79.07 78.08 -22.80
N ARG A 49 79.21 77.00 -23.57
CA ARG A 49 79.21 77.10 -25.03
C ARG A 49 77.76 77.25 -25.49
N LYS A 50 77.38 78.45 -25.96
CA LYS A 50 76.16 78.66 -26.73
C LYS A 50 76.21 77.79 -27.99
N ARG A 51 75.69 76.57 -27.91
CA ARG A 51 75.32 75.80 -29.10
C ARG A 51 74.01 76.38 -29.60
N LYS A 52 74.04 76.93 -30.81
CA LYS A 52 72.87 77.22 -31.62
C LYS A 52 72.16 75.87 -31.82
N GLN A 53 71.11 75.57 -31.06
CA GLN A 53 70.26 74.43 -31.38
C GLN A 53 69.52 74.78 -32.68
N PRO A 54 69.50 73.88 -33.67
CA PRO A 54 68.66 74.06 -34.86
C PRO A 54 67.19 74.03 -34.41
N GLU A 55 66.39 75.00 -34.84
CA GLU A 55 64.95 75.06 -34.49
C GLU A 55 64.17 73.81 -34.94
N ASP A 56 64.72 73.04 -35.90
CA ASP A 56 64.17 71.76 -36.36
C ASP A 56 64.05 70.71 -35.21
N ASP A 57 64.95 70.73 -34.22
CA ASP A 57 64.94 69.80 -33.08
C ASP A 57 63.73 70.03 -32.13
N LEU A 58 63.23 71.27 -32.05
CA LEU A 58 62.04 71.57 -31.25
C LEU A 58 60.78 71.09 -31.94
N ARG A 59 60.70 71.25 -33.26
CA ARG A 59 59.53 70.84 -34.05
C ARG A 59 59.34 69.33 -34.01
N ASP A 60 60.43 68.57 -34.19
CA ASP A 60 60.41 67.11 -34.11
C ASP A 60 60.02 66.62 -32.70
N ARG A 61 60.48 67.31 -31.64
CA ARG A 61 60.09 67.00 -30.26
C ARG A 61 58.64 67.32 -29.95
N PHE A 62 58.09 68.39 -30.53
CA PHE A 62 56.66 68.71 -30.39
C PHE A 62 55.80 67.71 -31.14
N GLU A 63 56.20 67.28 -32.33
CA GLU A 63 55.50 66.26 -33.11
C GLU A 63 55.53 64.88 -32.43
N ASP A 64 56.68 64.46 -31.88
CA ASP A 64 56.77 63.25 -31.05
C ASP A 64 55.89 63.35 -29.79
N PHE A 65 55.84 64.51 -29.16
CA PHE A 65 54.97 64.74 -28.01
C PHE A 65 53.48 64.68 -28.38
N GLU A 66 53.06 65.33 -29.47
CA GLU A 66 51.69 65.30 -29.98
C GLU A 66 51.27 63.87 -30.34
N ASN A 67 52.13 63.13 -31.03
CA ASN A 67 51.90 61.72 -31.37
C ASN A 67 51.81 60.84 -30.13
N LYS A 68 52.63 61.08 -29.09
CA LYS A 68 52.53 60.36 -27.80
C LYS A 68 51.23 60.67 -27.07
N ILE A 69 50.80 61.93 -27.02
CA ILE A 69 49.53 62.32 -26.40
C ILE A 69 48.35 61.71 -27.16
N LEU A 70 48.36 61.76 -28.49
CA LEU A 70 47.32 61.17 -29.33
C LEU A 70 47.27 59.64 -29.16
N ALA A 71 48.43 58.98 -29.09
CA ALA A 71 48.52 57.54 -28.83
C ALA A 71 47.98 57.18 -27.44
N ILE A 72 48.29 57.98 -26.40
CA ILE A 72 47.75 57.79 -25.05
C ILE A 72 46.23 57.96 -25.05
N LEU A 73 45.70 59.03 -25.66
CA LEU A 73 44.26 59.30 -25.75
C LEU A 73 43.52 58.20 -26.53
N THR A 74 44.09 57.75 -27.63
CA THR A 74 43.52 56.66 -28.43
C THR A 74 43.52 55.35 -27.63
N ARG A 75 44.60 55.06 -26.91
CA ARG A 75 44.71 53.87 -26.07
C ARG A 75 43.73 53.92 -24.89
N THR A 76 43.59 55.06 -24.21
CA THR A 76 42.62 55.20 -23.11
C THR A 76 41.20 55.12 -23.61
N ALA A 77 40.86 55.78 -24.71
CA ALA A 77 39.53 55.69 -25.33
C ALA A 77 39.19 54.25 -25.72
N LYS A 78 40.11 53.54 -26.37
CA LYS A 78 39.92 52.13 -26.74
C LYS A 78 39.74 51.24 -25.50
N THR A 79 40.61 51.39 -24.50
CA THR A 79 40.53 50.58 -23.26
C THR A 79 39.22 50.86 -22.50
N GLN A 80 38.75 52.10 -22.48
CA GLN A 80 37.46 52.46 -21.89
C GLN A 80 36.30 51.86 -22.66
N ASN A 81 36.35 51.87 -24.00
CA ASN A 81 35.33 51.25 -24.83
C ASN A 81 35.27 49.73 -24.61
N ASP A 82 36.42 49.05 -24.60
CA ASP A 82 36.49 47.60 -24.35
C ASP A 82 35.93 47.24 -22.96
N LYS A 83 36.22 48.06 -21.92
CA LYS A 83 35.62 47.88 -20.59
C LYS A 83 34.11 48.11 -20.59
N LEU A 84 33.62 49.08 -21.36
CA LEU A 84 32.20 49.40 -21.47
C LEU A 84 31.44 48.27 -22.19
N ASP A 85 32.03 47.69 -23.24
CA ASP A 85 31.50 46.52 -23.94
C ASP A 85 31.42 45.30 -23.01
N GLN A 86 32.46 45.06 -22.21
CA GLN A 86 32.46 43.99 -21.20
C GLN A 86 31.33 44.20 -20.17
N ILE A 87 31.17 45.43 -19.66
CA ILE A 87 30.08 45.76 -18.72
C ILE A 87 28.70 45.51 -19.36
N HIS A 88 28.52 45.88 -20.63
CA HIS A 88 27.26 45.59 -21.33
C HIS A 88 26.98 44.09 -21.46
N GLN A 89 28.01 43.30 -21.75
CA GLN A 89 27.89 41.86 -21.81
C GLN A 89 27.52 41.25 -20.44
N ASP A 90 28.19 41.70 -19.37
CA ASP A 90 27.92 41.23 -18.00
C ASP A 90 26.49 41.61 -17.57
N LEU A 91 26.04 42.85 -17.86
CA LEU A 91 24.67 43.30 -17.60
C LEU A 91 23.64 42.48 -18.38
N SER A 92 23.94 42.09 -19.61
CA SER A 92 23.07 41.23 -20.40
C SER A 92 22.94 39.83 -19.78
N SER A 93 24.06 39.25 -19.33
CA SER A 93 24.08 37.94 -18.64
C SER A 93 23.29 37.99 -17.33
N LEU A 94 23.54 39.01 -16.49
CA LEU A 94 22.82 39.22 -15.23
C LEU A 94 21.31 39.37 -15.44
N ARG A 95 20.90 40.06 -16.52
CA ARG A 95 19.49 40.21 -16.86
C ARG A 95 18.83 38.88 -17.20
N ASN A 96 19.54 38.00 -17.90
CA ASN A 96 19.04 36.68 -18.27
C ASN A 96 18.90 35.80 -17.01
N GLU A 97 19.92 35.75 -16.16
CA GLU A 97 19.87 35.04 -14.87
C GLU A 97 18.72 35.57 -13.99
N LEU A 98 18.55 36.90 -13.91
CA LEU A 98 17.44 37.49 -13.14
C LEU A 98 16.07 37.10 -13.70
N THR A 99 15.97 36.94 -15.02
CA THR A 99 14.73 36.48 -15.66
C THR A 99 14.45 35.02 -15.31
N GLU A 100 15.47 34.17 -15.26
CA GLU A 100 15.36 32.77 -14.85
C GLU A 100 15.03 32.62 -13.36
N VAL A 101 15.67 33.40 -12.49
CA VAL A 101 15.32 33.46 -11.06
C VAL A 101 13.86 33.89 -10.89
N LYS A 102 13.39 34.84 -11.70
CA LYS A 102 12.00 35.30 -11.65
C LYS A 102 11.01 34.22 -12.10
N THR A 103 11.33 33.43 -13.13
CA THR A 103 10.46 32.34 -13.59
C THR A 103 10.43 31.20 -12.57
N THR A 104 11.58 30.78 -12.05
CA THR A 104 11.67 29.74 -11.01
C THR A 104 10.98 30.16 -9.72
N THR A 105 11.12 31.42 -9.28
CA THR A 105 10.39 31.95 -8.11
C THR A 105 8.87 31.88 -8.31
N LYS A 106 8.37 32.21 -9.51
CA LYS A 106 6.93 32.07 -9.82
C LYS A 106 6.47 30.61 -9.75
N GLN A 107 7.25 29.69 -10.28
CA GLN A 107 6.95 28.26 -10.22
C GLN A 107 6.91 27.74 -8.78
N ILE A 108 7.87 28.16 -7.95
CA ILE A 108 7.92 27.80 -6.52
C ILE A 108 6.66 28.31 -5.81
N VAL A 109 6.25 29.56 -6.06
CA VAL A 109 5.02 30.12 -5.47
C VAL A 109 3.78 29.32 -5.90
N THR A 110 3.70 28.89 -7.17
CA THR A 110 2.57 28.06 -7.62
C THR A 110 2.54 26.69 -6.94
N GLU A 111 3.69 26.03 -6.79
CA GLU A 111 3.78 24.75 -6.08
C GLU A 111 3.51 24.90 -4.59
N GLN A 112 3.97 25.99 -3.95
CA GLN A 112 3.68 26.28 -2.56
C GLN A 112 2.17 26.39 -2.32
N ASN A 113 1.46 27.12 -3.19
CA ASN A 113 0.00 27.22 -3.11
C ASN A 113 -0.70 25.86 -3.34
N ARG A 114 -0.17 25.04 -4.26
CA ARG A 114 -0.68 23.69 -4.52
C ARG A 114 -0.55 22.80 -3.29
N ILE A 115 0.63 22.79 -2.66
CA ILE A 115 0.91 22.05 -1.42
C ILE A 115 -0.01 22.52 -0.29
N SER A 116 -0.19 23.84 -0.12
CA SER A 116 -1.12 24.37 0.89
C SER A 116 -2.55 23.87 0.71
N GLN A 117 -3.04 23.76 -0.54
CA GLN A 117 -4.36 23.18 -0.80
C GLN A 117 -4.44 21.68 -0.48
N GLU A 118 -3.39 20.92 -0.78
CA GLU A 118 -3.33 19.49 -0.43
C GLU A 118 -3.29 19.28 1.09
N LEU A 119 -2.56 20.12 1.84
CA LEU A 119 -2.55 20.09 3.30
C LEU A 119 -3.94 20.35 3.90
N LEU A 120 -4.70 21.29 3.38
CA LEU A 120 -6.08 21.53 3.81
C LEU A 120 -7.01 20.33 3.57
N LYS A 121 -6.80 19.59 2.47
CA LYS A 121 -7.57 18.35 2.21
C LYS A 121 -7.19 17.26 3.21
N ILE A 122 -5.91 17.11 3.51
CA ILE A 122 -5.41 16.15 4.50
C ILE A 122 -5.97 16.48 5.89
N GLU A 123 -6.01 17.75 6.27
CA GLU A 123 -6.56 18.19 7.55
C GLU A 123 -8.04 17.84 7.69
N LYS A 124 -8.85 18.13 6.67
CA LYS A 124 -10.27 17.73 6.65
C LYS A 124 -10.48 16.22 6.72
N PHE A 125 -9.61 15.46 6.04
CA PHE A 125 -9.65 14.01 6.11
C PHE A 125 -9.30 13.50 7.51
N LYS A 126 -8.25 14.07 8.13
CA LYS A 126 -7.83 13.75 9.50
C LYS A 126 -8.96 13.97 10.48
N THR A 127 -9.63 15.12 10.44
CA THR A 127 -10.77 15.40 11.33
C THR A 127 -11.93 14.42 11.14
N ASN A 128 -12.20 13.98 9.90
CA ASN A 128 -13.25 12.97 9.64
C ASN A 128 -12.90 11.61 10.24
N VAL A 129 -11.63 11.20 10.12
CA VAL A 129 -11.14 9.93 10.69
C VAL A 129 -11.18 9.98 12.21
N GLU A 130 -10.75 11.09 12.82
CA GLU A 130 -10.81 11.29 14.27
C GLU A 130 -12.25 11.18 14.79
N GLN A 131 -13.21 11.81 14.11
CA GLN A 131 -14.64 11.69 14.47
C GLN A 131 -15.14 10.25 14.39
N LYS A 132 -14.82 9.53 13.31
CA LYS A 132 -15.23 8.12 13.14
C LYS A 132 -14.64 7.22 14.21
N ILE A 133 -13.39 7.48 14.61
CA ILE A 133 -12.75 6.74 15.70
C ILE A 133 -13.48 7.00 17.02
N GLU A 134 -13.82 8.26 17.31
CA GLU A 134 -14.57 8.61 18.52
C GLU A 134 -15.95 7.93 18.56
N ASP A 135 -16.68 7.94 17.43
CA ASP A 135 -17.99 7.30 17.31
C ASP A 135 -17.89 5.78 17.51
N LEU A 136 -16.86 5.13 16.94
CA LEU A 136 -16.61 3.70 17.14
C LEU A 136 -16.26 3.39 18.59
N THR A 137 -15.46 4.23 19.26
CA THR A 137 -15.15 4.07 20.68
C THR A 137 -16.42 4.15 21.53
N LYS A 138 -17.30 5.13 21.27
CA LYS A 138 -18.60 5.24 21.97
C LYS A 138 -19.46 4.00 21.77
N ASN A 139 -19.53 3.47 20.54
CA ASN A 139 -20.29 2.24 20.25
C ASN A 139 -19.72 1.02 20.99
N ILE A 140 -18.39 0.88 21.04
CA ILE A 140 -17.73 -0.21 21.78
C ILE A 140 -18.04 -0.11 23.27
N ASP A 141 -17.99 1.09 23.85
CA ASP A 141 -18.28 1.29 25.27
C ASP A 141 -19.76 1.00 25.59
N SER A 142 -20.68 1.37 24.70
CA SER A 142 -22.10 0.99 24.81
C SER A 142 -22.28 -0.53 24.80
N ILE A 143 -21.66 -1.24 23.84
CA ILE A 143 -21.74 -2.70 23.75
C ILE A 143 -21.15 -3.34 25.01
N LYS A 144 -20.03 -2.84 25.53
CA LYS A 144 -19.44 -3.34 26.76
C LYS A 144 -20.37 -3.12 27.97
N ALA A 145 -21.03 -1.97 28.05
CA ALA A 145 -22.02 -1.70 29.09
C ALA A 145 -23.22 -2.67 28.99
N ASP A 146 -23.74 -2.88 27.78
CA ASP A 146 -24.84 -3.82 27.53
C ASP A 146 -24.45 -5.28 27.85
N MET A 147 -23.21 -5.67 27.53
CA MET A 147 -22.64 -6.97 27.90
C MET A 147 -22.47 -7.13 29.41
N ALA A 148 -22.00 -6.09 30.11
CA ALA A 148 -21.86 -6.11 31.55
C ALA A 148 -23.24 -6.22 32.23
N ASN A 149 -24.23 -5.46 31.77
CA ASN A 149 -25.61 -5.53 32.26
C ASN A 149 -26.25 -6.89 32.00
N SER A 150 -26.05 -7.45 30.80
CA SER A 150 -26.54 -8.78 30.44
C SER A 150 -25.87 -9.89 31.27
N THR A 151 -24.57 -9.78 31.55
CA THR A 151 -23.82 -10.73 32.39
C THR A 151 -24.27 -10.65 33.85
N THR A 152 -24.54 -9.44 34.35
CA THR A 152 -25.06 -9.23 35.71
C THR A 152 -26.45 -9.82 35.87
N ASN A 153 -27.31 -9.67 34.86
CA ASN A 153 -28.63 -10.32 34.82
C ASN A 153 -28.51 -11.85 34.73
N ILE A 154 -27.57 -12.37 33.94
CA ILE A 154 -27.30 -13.82 33.86
C ILE A 154 -26.85 -14.37 35.21
N ILE A 155 -25.95 -13.69 35.94
CA ILE A 155 -25.47 -14.12 37.27
C ILE A 155 -26.60 -14.08 38.31
N ALA A 156 -27.49 -13.09 38.24
CA ALA A 156 -28.67 -13.03 39.11
C ALA A 156 -29.67 -14.18 38.83
N THR A 157 -29.80 -14.63 37.58
CA THR A 157 -30.63 -15.80 37.20
C THR A 157 -29.92 -17.16 37.29
N ALA A 158 -28.58 -17.19 37.38
CA ALA A 158 -27.77 -18.42 37.45
C ALA A 158 -27.85 -19.15 38.80
N SER A 159 -28.60 -18.62 39.78
CA SER A 159 -28.94 -19.38 40.97
C SER A 159 -29.98 -20.50 40.71
N THR A 160 -30.42 -20.71 39.46
CA THR A 160 -31.43 -21.75 39.15
C THR A 160 -31.24 -22.50 37.81
N ALA A 161 -30.32 -22.14 36.92
CA ALA A 161 -30.12 -22.85 35.64
C ALA A 161 -28.80 -23.64 35.60
N THR A 162 -28.91 -24.97 35.42
CA THR A 162 -27.80 -25.93 35.37
C THR A 162 -26.96 -25.82 34.10
N SER A 163 -25.67 -26.20 34.19
CA SER A 163 -24.63 -26.19 33.14
C SER A 163 -24.99 -26.91 31.82
N THR A 164 -26.08 -27.65 31.77
CA THR A 164 -26.57 -28.38 30.59
C THR A 164 -27.12 -27.51 29.47
N ASP A 165 -27.61 -26.30 29.77
CA ASP A 165 -28.29 -25.48 28.76
C ASP A 165 -27.31 -24.73 27.85
N ILE A 166 -26.14 -24.35 28.37
CA ILE A 166 -25.11 -23.62 27.60
C ILE A 166 -24.46 -24.52 26.54
N GLU A 167 -24.17 -25.79 26.87
CA GLU A 167 -23.67 -26.77 25.89
C GLU A 167 -24.70 -27.06 24.78
N SER A 168 -26.00 -26.91 25.07
CA SER A 168 -27.08 -27.10 24.11
C SER A 168 -27.12 -26.02 23.03
N TYR A 169 -26.93 -24.74 23.43
CA TYR A 169 -26.92 -23.62 22.47
C TYR A 169 -25.70 -23.66 21.55
N GLU A 170 -24.52 -23.94 22.09
CA GLU A 170 -23.31 -24.03 21.28
C GLU A 170 -23.42 -25.17 20.25
N GLY A 171 -23.97 -26.31 20.66
CA GLY A 171 -24.27 -27.43 19.75
C GLY A 171 -25.28 -27.05 18.66
N MET A 172 -26.29 -26.25 18.98
CA MET A 172 -27.27 -25.76 18.00
C MET A 172 -26.64 -24.79 17.00
N ILE A 173 -25.77 -23.88 17.46
CA ILE A 173 -25.07 -22.91 16.60
C ILE A 173 -24.11 -23.64 15.65
N ALA A 174 -23.32 -24.58 16.17
CA ALA A 174 -22.41 -25.40 15.37
C ALA A 174 -23.16 -26.19 14.28
N GLU A 175 -24.28 -26.81 14.63
CA GLU A 175 -25.14 -27.53 13.69
C GLU A 175 -25.72 -26.60 12.61
N PHE A 176 -26.17 -25.39 12.99
CA PHE A 176 -26.69 -24.41 12.04
C PHE A 176 -25.62 -23.98 11.02
N HIS A 177 -24.41 -23.70 11.52
CA HIS A 177 -23.27 -23.34 10.67
C HIS A 177 -22.92 -24.48 9.71
N GLU A 178 -22.88 -25.72 10.20
CA GLU A 178 -22.59 -26.88 9.37
C GLU A 178 -23.65 -27.11 8.28
N ARG A 179 -24.94 -26.90 8.59
CA ARG A 179 -26.02 -26.95 7.58
C ARG A 179 -25.84 -25.90 6.50
N SER A 180 -25.53 -24.66 6.88
CA SER A 180 -25.32 -23.58 5.91
C SER A 180 -24.16 -23.90 4.95
N ILE A 181 -23.09 -24.52 5.45
CA ILE A 181 -21.96 -24.96 4.61
C ILE A 181 -22.37 -26.10 3.66
N ARG A 182 -23.23 -27.02 4.09
CA ARG A 182 -23.62 -28.22 3.33
C ARG A 182 -24.89 -28.06 2.50
N GLU A 183 -25.63 -26.97 2.62
CA GLU A 183 -26.96 -26.80 2.01
C GLU A 183 -26.97 -26.93 0.48
N LYS A 184 -25.83 -26.66 -0.17
CA LYS A 184 -25.64 -26.76 -1.62
C LYS A 184 -24.98 -28.07 -2.06
N ASN A 185 -24.64 -28.95 -1.12
CA ASN A 185 -23.99 -30.22 -1.41
C ASN A 185 -25.05 -31.29 -1.74
N VAL A 186 -24.85 -31.97 -2.86
CA VAL A 186 -25.67 -33.10 -3.29
C VAL A 186 -24.78 -34.34 -3.38
N ILE A 187 -25.23 -35.43 -2.76
CA ILE A 187 -24.57 -36.73 -2.85
C ILE A 187 -25.31 -37.55 -3.91
N ILE A 188 -24.60 -37.88 -4.98
CA ILE A 188 -25.11 -38.74 -6.05
C ILE A 188 -24.46 -40.11 -5.91
N SER A 189 -25.30 -41.14 -5.84
CA SER A 189 -24.86 -42.54 -5.79
C SER A 189 -25.33 -43.28 -7.05
N GLY A 190 -24.54 -44.25 -7.49
CA GLY A 190 -24.82 -45.09 -8.66
C GLY A 190 -24.06 -44.70 -9.93
N ILE A 191 -23.13 -43.75 -9.86
CA ILE A 191 -22.28 -43.36 -11.01
C ILE A 191 -21.07 -44.30 -11.11
N ASN A 192 -20.90 -44.99 -12.23
CA ASN A 192 -19.74 -45.85 -12.48
C ASN A 192 -18.43 -45.05 -12.36
N GLU A 193 -17.37 -45.67 -11.84
CA GLU A 193 -16.06 -45.02 -11.68
C GLU A 193 -15.15 -45.38 -12.86
N LEU A 194 -14.41 -44.39 -13.38
CA LEU A 194 -13.42 -44.62 -14.43
C LEU A 194 -12.10 -45.13 -13.82
N ASN A 195 -11.68 -46.32 -14.22
CA ASN A 195 -10.42 -46.94 -13.78
C ASN A 195 -9.22 -46.48 -14.64
N SER A 196 -9.01 -45.16 -14.77
CA SER A 196 -7.79 -44.60 -15.37
C SER A 196 -6.80 -44.26 -14.25
N ASP A 197 -5.49 -44.40 -14.48
CA ASP A 197 -4.45 -43.94 -13.52
C ASP A 197 -4.37 -42.41 -13.47
N ASN A 198 -4.79 -41.73 -14.55
CA ASN A 198 -4.76 -40.29 -14.65
C ASN A 198 -5.90 -39.64 -13.83
N ARG A 199 -5.53 -38.87 -12.81
CA ARG A 199 -6.48 -38.16 -11.94
C ARG A 199 -7.36 -37.17 -12.73
N ALA A 200 -6.79 -36.46 -13.70
CA ALA A 200 -7.51 -35.43 -14.44
C ALA A 200 -8.64 -36.00 -15.30
N GLU A 201 -8.39 -37.14 -15.94
CA GLU A 201 -9.41 -37.88 -16.71
C GLU A 201 -10.56 -38.36 -15.82
N ARG A 202 -10.25 -38.93 -14.65
CA ARG A 202 -11.27 -39.37 -13.69
C ARG A 202 -12.18 -38.21 -13.25
N LEU A 203 -11.58 -37.07 -12.93
CA LEU A 203 -12.32 -35.85 -12.53
C LEU A 203 -13.22 -35.33 -13.68
N SER A 204 -12.70 -35.30 -14.91
CA SER A 204 -13.45 -34.87 -16.08
C SER A 204 -14.63 -35.81 -16.38
N TYR A 205 -14.40 -37.12 -16.30
CA TYR A 205 -15.44 -38.13 -16.46
C TYR A 205 -16.55 -37.96 -15.41
N ASP A 206 -16.19 -37.87 -14.13
CA ASP A 206 -17.15 -37.68 -13.04
C ASP A 206 -17.96 -36.40 -13.21
N MET A 207 -17.31 -35.29 -13.61
CA MET A 207 -17.98 -34.03 -13.87
C MET A 207 -19.02 -34.15 -15.00
N ASN A 208 -18.64 -34.80 -16.10
CA ASN A 208 -19.52 -34.98 -17.25
C ASN A 208 -20.73 -35.87 -16.91
N GLU A 209 -20.52 -36.96 -16.15
CA GLU A 209 -21.63 -37.81 -15.71
C GLU A 209 -22.60 -37.07 -14.78
N VAL A 210 -22.09 -36.25 -13.86
CA VAL A 210 -22.95 -35.42 -13.00
C VAL A 210 -23.74 -34.41 -13.81
N VAL A 211 -23.13 -33.74 -14.78
CA VAL A 211 -23.83 -32.78 -15.65
C VAL A 211 -24.96 -33.46 -16.43
N LYS A 212 -24.73 -34.64 -17.02
CA LYS A 212 -25.78 -35.42 -17.70
C LYS A 212 -26.96 -35.74 -16.79
N ILE A 213 -26.68 -36.12 -15.54
CA ILE A 213 -27.73 -36.44 -14.56
C ILE A 213 -28.52 -35.17 -14.19
N LEU A 214 -27.83 -34.05 -13.98
CA LEU A 214 -28.49 -32.78 -13.64
C LEU A 214 -29.37 -32.27 -14.79
N GLU A 215 -28.90 -32.38 -16.03
CA GLU A 215 -29.68 -32.03 -17.23
C GLU A 215 -30.93 -32.89 -17.37
N LEU A 216 -30.84 -34.19 -17.03
CA LEU A 216 -31.99 -35.10 -17.05
C LEU A 216 -33.03 -34.77 -15.97
N VAL A 217 -32.58 -34.39 -14.76
CA VAL A 217 -33.49 -34.10 -13.64
C VAL A 217 -34.13 -32.72 -13.78
N ASN A 218 -33.37 -31.71 -14.20
CA ASN A 218 -33.87 -30.35 -14.40
C ASN A 218 -33.07 -29.62 -15.49
N PRO A 219 -33.61 -29.48 -16.72
CA PRO A 219 -32.93 -28.75 -17.79
C PRO A 219 -32.78 -27.27 -17.41
N GLY A 220 -31.53 -26.79 -17.40
CA GLY A 220 -31.19 -25.42 -16.97
C GLY A 220 -30.61 -25.32 -15.55
N CYS A 221 -30.32 -26.45 -14.89
CA CYS A 221 -29.57 -26.43 -13.63
C CYS A 221 -28.14 -25.88 -13.83
N ASN A 222 -27.68 -25.07 -12.89
CA ASN A 222 -26.31 -24.55 -12.90
C ASN A 222 -25.29 -25.69 -12.79
N LYS A 223 -24.15 -25.55 -13.47
CA LYS A 223 -23.07 -26.55 -13.41
C LYS A 223 -22.51 -26.65 -11.98
N PRO A 224 -22.14 -27.86 -11.52
CA PRO A 224 -21.49 -28.04 -10.23
C PRO A 224 -20.22 -27.20 -10.10
N ILE A 225 -20.04 -26.55 -8.95
CA ILE A 225 -18.80 -25.80 -8.65
C ILE A 225 -17.62 -26.77 -8.50
N LYS A 226 -17.87 -27.92 -7.87
CA LYS A 226 -16.85 -28.93 -7.58
C LYS A 226 -17.49 -30.30 -7.47
N THR A 227 -16.88 -31.29 -8.13
CA THR A 227 -17.27 -32.70 -8.02
C THR A 227 -16.16 -33.46 -7.32
N ILE A 228 -16.51 -34.15 -6.24
CA ILE A 228 -15.57 -34.96 -5.45
C ILE A 228 -16.25 -36.30 -5.15
N ARG A 229 -15.52 -37.38 -5.35
CA ARG A 229 -15.97 -38.69 -4.91
C ARG A 229 -15.66 -38.91 -3.42
N LEU A 230 -16.61 -39.44 -2.68
CA LEU A 230 -16.45 -39.75 -1.26
C LEU A 230 -15.61 -41.03 -1.05
N GLY A 231 -14.75 -41.04 -0.04
CA GLY A 231 -13.89 -42.18 0.33
C GLY A 231 -12.49 -42.18 -0.30
N LYS A 232 -11.62 -43.07 0.18
CA LYS A 232 -10.26 -43.27 -0.36
C LYS A 232 -10.34 -43.99 -1.71
N PHE A 233 -9.51 -43.58 -2.66
CA PHE A 233 -9.35 -44.26 -3.95
C PHE A 233 -8.52 -45.54 -3.74
N ASP A 234 -8.98 -46.64 -4.33
CA ASP A 234 -8.28 -47.92 -4.34
C ASP A 234 -8.28 -48.42 -5.79
N THR A 235 -7.09 -48.60 -6.37
CA THR A 235 -6.92 -49.05 -7.76
C THR A 235 -7.46 -50.47 -7.98
N ASN A 236 -7.49 -51.29 -6.93
CA ASN A 236 -7.96 -52.67 -7.00
C ASN A 236 -9.45 -52.80 -6.70
N LYS A 237 -10.09 -51.72 -6.25
CA LYS A 237 -11.50 -51.70 -5.84
C LYS A 237 -12.16 -50.42 -6.30
N ALA A 238 -12.84 -50.49 -7.44
CA ALA A 238 -13.84 -49.48 -7.77
C ALA A 238 -14.82 -49.37 -6.58
N ARG A 239 -15.10 -48.15 -6.12
CA ARG A 239 -16.00 -47.96 -4.98
C ARG A 239 -17.37 -48.53 -5.35
N PRO A 240 -17.94 -49.44 -4.54
CA PRO A 240 -19.10 -50.22 -4.95
C PRO A 240 -20.28 -49.30 -5.25
N LEU A 241 -20.66 -49.28 -6.53
CA LEU A 241 -21.87 -48.66 -7.05
C LEU A 241 -22.50 -49.65 -8.04
N LYS A 242 -23.23 -50.64 -7.50
CA LYS A 242 -24.14 -51.46 -8.30
C LYS A 242 -25.55 -51.24 -7.81
N THR A 243 -26.13 -50.15 -8.28
CA THR A 243 -27.57 -49.90 -8.23
C THR A 243 -27.92 -49.37 -9.61
N ASN A 244 -28.78 -50.09 -10.33
CA ASN A 244 -29.29 -49.65 -11.64
C ASN A 244 -30.10 -48.34 -11.54
N ASN A 245 -30.35 -47.87 -10.32
CA ASN A 245 -31.06 -46.64 -10.02
C ASN A 245 -30.09 -45.61 -9.43
N ILE A 246 -29.91 -44.49 -10.13
CA ILE A 246 -29.19 -43.32 -9.61
C ILE A 246 -30.04 -42.73 -8.47
N LYS A 247 -29.40 -42.43 -7.34
CA LYS A 247 -30.07 -41.81 -6.19
C LYS A 247 -29.34 -40.54 -5.77
N CYS A 248 -30.10 -39.47 -5.60
CA CYS A 248 -29.62 -38.17 -5.14
C CYS A 248 -30.07 -37.93 -3.69
N TYR A 249 -29.13 -37.51 -2.85
CA TYR A 249 -29.37 -37.23 -1.44
C TYR A 249 -28.80 -35.87 -1.07
N TYR A 250 -29.39 -35.22 -0.08
CA TYR A 250 -28.77 -34.07 0.58
C TYR A 250 -27.62 -34.53 1.47
N ASP A 251 -26.55 -33.74 1.56
CA ASP A 251 -25.45 -33.99 2.50
C ASP A 251 -25.89 -33.68 3.93
N GLN A 252 -26.15 -34.73 4.72
CA GLN A 252 -26.62 -34.62 6.10
C GLN A 252 -25.48 -34.32 7.08
N THR A 253 -25.76 -33.48 8.08
CA THR A 253 -24.85 -33.22 9.20
C THR A 253 -24.68 -34.45 10.10
N PRO A 254 -23.62 -34.54 10.92
CA PRO A 254 -23.45 -35.58 11.93
C PRO A 254 -24.64 -35.67 12.90
N CYS A 255 -25.21 -34.54 13.32
CA CYS A 255 -26.38 -34.52 14.20
C CYS A 255 -27.60 -35.15 13.51
N GLN A 256 -27.87 -34.77 12.26
CA GLN A 256 -28.95 -35.37 11.46
C GLN A 256 -28.75 -36.88 11.24
N LYS A 257 -27.50 -37.31 10.96
CA LYS A 257 -27.15 -38.73 10.82
C LYS A 257 -27.40 -39.50 12.12
N LYS A 258 -26.96 -38.97 13.26
CA LYS A 258 -27.17 -39.56 14.59
C LYS A 258 -28.65 -39.64 14.93
N MET A 259 -29.42 -38.59 14.65
CA MET A 259 -30.87 -38.58 14.87
C MET A 259 -31.58 -39.66 14.02
N MET A 260 -31.19 -39.78 12.75
CA MET A 260 -31.72 -40.81 11.86
C MET A 260 -31.35 -42.22 12.34
N GLU A 261 -30.10 -42.42 12.77
CA GLU A 261 -29.61 -43.69 13.32
C GLU A 261 -30.37 -44.08 14.59
N ASN A 262 -30.54 -43.16 15.54
CA ASN A 262 -31.34 -43.38 16.75
C ASN A 262 -32.77 -43.79 16.40
N THR A 263 -33.39 -43.11 15.42
CA THR A 263 -34.75 -43.44 14.97
C THR A 263 -34.82 -44.82 14.33
N ARG A 264 -33.80 -45.23 13.56
CA ARG A 264 -33.71 -46.57 12.97
C ARG A 264 -33.53 -47.65 14.03
N ASN A 265 -32.66 -47.40 15.01
CA ASN A 265 -32.41 -48.33 16.11
C ASN A 265 -33.68 -48.51 16.95
N GLU A 266 -34.39 -47.42 17.24
CA GLU A 266 -35.65 -47.48 17.96
C GLU A 266 -36.75 -48.20 17.15
N LEU A 267 -36.86 -47.94 15.84
CA LEU A 267 -37.78 -48.68 14.97
C LEU A 267 -37.49 -50.18 15.02
N LYS A 268 -36.21 -50.57 14.92
CA LYS A 268 -35.80 -51.97 14.97
C LYS A 268 -36.17 -52.59 16.32
N ARG A 269 -35.85 -51.92 17.43
CA ARG A 269 -36.21 -52.37 18.78
C ARG A 269 -37.71 -52.61 18.94
N ARG A 270 -38.55 -51.70 18.43
CA ARG A 270 -40.03 -51.86 18.50
C ARG A 270 -40.54 -53.01 17.65
N LYS A 271 -39.96 -53.22 16.46
CA LYS A 271 -40.27 -54.39 15.62
C LYS A 271 -39.86 -55.70 16.28
N ASP A 272 -38.68 -55.73 16.88
CA ASP A 272 -38.17 -56.90 17.62
C ASP A 272 -39.03 -57.18 18.87
N ALA A 273 -39.65 -56.16 19.47
CA ALA A 273 -40.63 -56.28 20.56
C ALA A 273 -42.03 -56.72 20.09
N GLY A 274 -42.24 -56.94 18.78
CA GLY A 274 -43.50 -57.44 18.22
C GLY A 274 -44.45 -56.36 17.71
N GLU A 275 -44.09 -55.07 17.75
CA GLU A 275 -44.89 -54.01 17.14
C GLU A 275 -44.84 -54.13 15.61
N GLN A 276 -45.99 -54.38 14.97
CA GLN A 276 -46.11 -54.51 13.51
C GLN A 276 -46.52 -53.18 12.85
N ASN A 277 -46.31 -53.09 11.53
CA ASN A 277 -46.74 -51.95 10.70
C ASN A 277 -46.11 -50.61 11.10
N LEU A 278 -44.87 -50.59 11.60
CA LEU A 278 -44.16 -49.35 11.89
C LEU A 278 -43.26 -48.92 10.72
N THR A 279 -43.30 -47.62 10.42
CA THR A 279 -42.45 -46.99 9.41
C THR A 279 -41.93 -45.62 9.89
N ILE A 280 -40.80 -45.18 9.35
CA ILE A 280 -40.26 -43.84 9.64
C ILE A 280 -40.82 -42.87 8.61
N ARG A 281 -41.50 -41.82 9.07
CA ARG A 281 -41.93 -40.69 8.24
C ARG A 281 -41.32 -39.40 8.74
N PHE A 282 -41.06 -38.47 7.82
CA PHE A 282 -40.63 -37.13 8.18
C PHE A 282 -41.87 -36.25 8.40
N ILE A 283 -42.07 -35.78 9.63
CA ILE A 283 -43.14 -34.85 10.00
C ILE A 283 -42.48 -33.53 10.34
N ARG A 284 -42.72 -32.49 9.52
CA ARG A 284 -42.07 -31.17 9.63
C ARG A 284 -40.54 -31.26 9.62
N GLY A 285 -39.99 -32.11 8.73
CA GLY A 285 -38.54 -32.32 8.61
C GLY A 285 -37.92 -33.18 9.72
N ILE A 286 -38.70 -33.63 10.70
CA ILE A 286 -38.22 -34.46 11.81
C ILE A 286 -38.59 -35.93 11.56
N PRO A 287 -37.64 -36.88 11.57
CA PRO A 287 -37.94 -38.30 11.44
C PRO A 287 -38.69 -38.79 12.68
N LYS A 288 -39.87 -39.38 12.46
CA LYS A 288 -40.71 -39.96 13.51
C LYS A 288 -41.18 -41.35 13.10
N ILE A 289 -41.27 -42.26 14.07
CA ILE A 289 -41.86 -43.58 13.89
C ILE A 289 -43.38 -43.44 13.95
N VAL A 290 -44.08 -43.89 12.92
CA VAL A 290 -45.53 -43.85 12.82
C VAL A 290 -46.06 -45.23 12.46
N GLN A 291 -47.29 -45.53 12.87
CA GLN A 291 -47.99 -46.73 12.48
C GLN A 291 -48.60 -46.53 11.08
N GLU A 292 -48.35 -47.47 10.19
CA GLU A 292 -48.85 -47.47 8.83
C GLU A 292 -50.32 -47.85 8.86
N GLN A 293 -51.18 -46.92 8.43
CA GLN A 293 -52.60 -47.17 8.27
C GLN A 293 -52.79 -48.12 7.07
N PRO A 294 -53.63 -49.16 7.18
CA PRO A 294 -53.95 -50.00 6.03
C PRO A 294 -54.51 -49.11 4.91
N LYS A 295 -54.00 -49.29 3.69
CA LYS A 295 -54.56 -48.62 2.52
C LYS A 295 -55.95 -49.23 2.28
N ASN A 296 -56.99 -48.45 2.54
CA ASN A 296 -58.34 -48.74 2.07
C ASN A 296 -58.40 -48.66 0.54
#